data_AF-A0A327LVY0-F1
#
_entry.id   AF-A0A327LVY0-F1
#
_cell.length_a   1.000
_cell.length_b   1.000
_cell.length_c   1.000
_cell.angle_alpha   90.00
_cell.angle_beta   90.00
_cell.angle_gamma   90.00
#
_symmetry.space_group_name_H-M   'P 1'
#
loop_
_entity.id
_entity.type
_entity.pdbx_description
1 polymer ?
#
loop_
_entity_poly.entity_id
_entity_poly.type
_entity_poly.pdbx_seq_one_letter_code
_entity_poly.pdbx_strand_id
1 'polypeptide(L)'
;MLDLFFILIAIGLGSANSGSGDTAAGPGALETVESGASPQSYAAEPQVPSGKFTTATEIKPIMNATRANWVAVREFDGNDLIYMTHILSWRCGMVGLRYAINDGPMQDWPLAGCDEDTAQPNAIPQDATIYEVHPLGSIAAVEVEIIYDDLSRDTARFDRKSILMP
;
A
#
# COMPACT_ATOMS: atom_id res chain seq x y z
N MET A 1 37.36 -26.32 -12.90
CA MET A 1 38.52 -25.79 -13.67
C MET A 1 37.94 -24.89 -14.75
N LEU A 2 37.62 -23.66 -14.36
CA LEU A 2 37.28 -22.57 -15.27
C LEU A 2 38.62 -21.91 -15.60
N ASP A 3 38.94 -21.74 -16.89
CA ASP A 3 39.96 -20.78 -17.32
C ASP A 3 39.36 -19.89 -18.40
N LEU A 4 38.88 -18.75 -17.92
CA LEU A 4 38.35 -17.62 -18.66
C LEU A 4 39.50 -16.82 -19.28
N PHE A 5 39.46 -16.70 -20.60
CA PHE A 5 40.23 -15.74 -21.38
C PHE A 5 39.54 -14.35 -21.40
N PHE A 6 40.37 -13.34 -21.71
CA PHE A 6 40.08 -11.95 -22.14
C PHE A 6 40.02 -10.89 -21.03
N ILE A 7 41.03 -10.01 -20.81
CA ILE A 7 41.72 -9.01 -21.65
C ILE A 7 40.96 -7.66 -21.79
N LEU A 8 41.70 -6.58 -21.46
CA LEU A 8 41.63 -5.15 -21.85
C LEU A 8 40.95 -4.13 -20.91
N ILE A 9 41.84 -3.34 -20.30
CA ILE A 9 41.65 -2.01 -19.70
C ILE A 9 41.51 -0.97 -20.81
N ALA A 10 40.55 -0.05 -20.70
CA ALA A 10 40.55 1.23 -21.40
C ALA A 10 40.04 2.35 -20.49
N ILE A 11 40.94 3.26 -20.13
CA ILE A 11 40.69 4.53 -19.44
C ILE A 11 40.32 5.56 -20.52
N GLY A 12 39.20 6.25 -20.35
CA GLY A 12 38.78 7.37 -21.19
C GLY A 12 38.36 8.56 -20.34
N LEU A 13 39.24 9.56 -20.24
CA LEU A 13 38.99 10.88 -19.67
C LEU A 13 38.35 11.82 -20.70
N GLY A 14 37.34 12.57 -20.25
CA GLY A 14 37.10 13.96 -20.65
C GLY A 14 36.30 14.21 -21.94
N SER A 15 35.19 14.93 -21.81
CA SER A 15 35.03 16.28 -22.38
C SER A 15 33.64 16.84 -22.06
N ALA A 16 33.62 17.94 -21.32
CA ALA A 16 32.46 18.83 -21.23
C ALA A 16 32.31 19.57 -22.56
N ASN A 17 31.10 19.61 -23.11
CA ASN A 17 30.77 20.50 -24.22
C ASN A 17 29.53 21.33 -23.89
N SER A 18 29.76 22.63 -23.71
CA SER A 18 28.75 23.68 -23.65
C SER A 18 28.32 24.09 -25.05
N GLY A 19 27.01 24.21 -25.28
CA GLY A 19 26.40 24.85 -26.45
C GLY A 19 24.91 25.05 -26.15
N SER A 20 24.51 26.25 -25.74
CA SER A 20 23.96 27.31 -26.60
C SER A 20 22.58 26.94 -27.15
N GLY A 21 21.57 27.61 -26.60
CA GLY A 21 20.16 27.37 -26.90
C GLY A 21 19.76 27.77 -28.30
N ASP A 22 18.70 27.10 -28.77
CA ASP A 22 17.78 27.62 -29.77
C ASP A 22 16.38 27.14 -29.40
N THR A 23 15.50 28.11 -29.18
CA THR A 23 14.07 27.93 -28.95
C THR A 23 13.38 27.56 -30.26
N ALA A 24 12.80 26.37 -30.33
CA ALA A 24 11.81 26.01 -31.34
C ALA A 24 10.58 25.40 -30.65
N ALA A 25 9.50 26.18 -30.63
CA ALA A 25 8.19 25.75 -30.17
C ALA A 25 7.60 24.72 -31.17
N GLY A 26 7.32 23.52 -30.69
CA GLY A 26 6.52 22.51 -31.37
C GLY A 26 5.25 22.22 -30.56
N PRO A 27 4.06 22.10 -31.19
CA PRO A 27 2.82 21.81 -30.48
C PRO A 27 2.71 20.30 -30.22
N GLY A 28 2.22 19.93 -29.03
CA GLY A 28 1.76 18.57 -28.74
C GLY A 28 2.74 17.70 -27.96
N ALA A 29 3.12 18.14 -26.76
CA ALA A 29 3.48 17.18 -25.72
C ALA A 29 2.16 16.64 -25.14
N LEU A 30 1.88 15.36 -25.42
CA LEU A 30 0.98 14.57 -24.60
C LEU A 30 1.50 14.63 -23.17
N GLU A 31 0.79 15.36 -22.32
CA GLU A 31 1.01 15.32 -20.88
C GLU A 31 0.75 13.88 -20.44
N THR A 32 1.85 13.17 -20.21
CA THR A 32 1.81 11.93 -19.46
C THR A 32 1.41 12.36 -18.07
N VAL A 33 0.13 12.18 -17.72
CA VAL A 33 -0.33 12.34 -16.34
C VAL A 33 0.22 11.13 -15.59
N GLU A 34 1.50 11.20 -15.22
CA GLU A 34 2.06 10.36 -14.17
C GLU A 34 1.22 10.60 -12.93
N SER A 35 0.51 9.56 -12.50
CA SER A 35 -0.28 9.53 -11.28
C SER A 35 0.66 9.80 -10.10
N GLY A 36 0.75 11.07 -9.72
CA GLY A 36 1.62 11.59 -8.68
C GLY A 36 1.08 11.29 -7.29
N ALA A 37 1.03 10.01 -6.91
CA ALA A 37 1.00 9.66 -5.50
C ALA A 37 2.38 9.99 -4.90
N SER A 38 2.49 11.18 -4.31
CA SER A 38 3.67 11.54 -3.52
C SER A 38 3.83 10.49 -2.40
N PRO A 39 5.05 9.99 -2.12
CA PRO A 39 5.25 9.04 -1.03
C PRO A 39 4.70 9.64 0.26
N GLN A 40 3.69 9.01 0.86
CA GLN A 40 3.22 9.45 2.17
C GLN A 40 4.35 9.29 3.19
N SER A 41 4.71 10.38 3.85
CA SER A 41 5.70 10.35 4.92
C SER A 41 5.01 9.98 6.23
N TYR A 42 5.46 8.89 6.85
CA TYR A 42 4.98 8.44 8.15
C TYR A 42 5.95 8.83 9.26
N ALA A 43 5.43 9.07 10.47
CA ALA A 43 6.22 9.30 11.67
C ALA A 43 5.91 8.21 12.70
N ALA A 44 6.92 7.78 13.45
CA ALA A 44 6.72 6.80 14.52
C ALA A 44 6.06 7.46 15.73
N GLU A 45 5.11 6.77 16.35
CA GLU A 45 4.37 7.20 17.53
C GLU A 45 4.79 6.44 18.81
N PRO A 46 4.63 7.03 20.01
CA PRO A 46 4.95 6.38 21.26
C PRO A 46 4.14 5.10 21.51
N GLN A 47 4.84 4.00 21.76
CA GLN A 47 4.24 2.67 21.97
C GLN A 47 3.87 2.41 23.43
N VAL A 48 3.18 3.36 24.06
CA VAL A 48 2.67 3.19 25.43
C VAL A 48 1.28 2.53 25.35
N PRO A 49 1.08 1.31 25.89
CA PRO A 49 -0.22 0.65 25.82
C PRO A 49 -1.32 1.54 26.40
N SER A 50 -2.34 1.83 25.58
CA SER A 50 -3.45 2.70 26.00
C SER A 50 -4.56 1.94 26.73
N GLY A 51 -4.58 0.60 26.60
CA GLY A 51 -5.70 -0.24 27.02
C GLY A 51 -6.91 -0.15 26.08
N LYS A 52 -6.77 0.55 24.95
CA LYS A 52 -7.83 0.76 23.95
C LYS A 52 -7.46 0.27 22.55
N PHE A 53 -6.34 -0.44 22.40
CA PHE A 53 -5.86 -0.97 21.12
C PHE A 53 -5.56 0.13 20.09
N THR A 54 -4.86 1.18 20.52
CA THR A 54 -4.52 2.34 19.68
C THR A 54 -3.01 2.42 19.43
N THR A 55 -2.29 1.30 19.57
CA THR A 55 -0.84 1.24 19.34
C THR A 55 -0.46 -0.06 18.64
N ALA A 56 0.63 -0.07 17.86
CA ALA A 56 1.16 -1.29 17.24
C ALA A 56 1.41 -2.39 18.27
N THR A 57 1.95 -2.03 19.43
CA THR A 57 2.23 -2.97 20.52
C THR A 57 0.99 -3.75 20.94
N GLU A 58 -0.17 -3.11 20.93
CA GLU A 58 -1.44 -3.75 21.28
C GLU A 58 -2.06 -4.52 20.12
N ILE A 59 -2.02 -3.98 18.88
CA ILE A 59 -2.77 -4.57 17.76
C ILE A 59 -2.01 -5.66 17.00
N LYS A 60 -0.67 -5.62 16.96
CA LYS A 60 0.13 -6.57 16.16
C LYS A 60 -0.17 -8.03 16.44
N PRO A 61 -0.29 -8.50 17.71
CA PRO A 61 -0.63 -9.89 17.98
C PRO A 61 -1.98 -10.29 17.37
N ILE A 62 -2.96 -9.37 17.39
CA ILE A 62 -4.29 -9.58 16.82
C ILE A 62 -4.19 -9.64 15.30
N MET A 63 -3.50 -8.68 14.68
CA MET A 63 -3.30 -8.65 13.23
C MET A 63 -2.59 -9.90 12.73
N ASN A 64 -1.57 -10.37 13.45
CA ASN A 64 -0.87 -11.60 13.09
C ASN A 64 -1.76 -12.85 13.24
N ALA A 65 -2.51 -12.95 14.35
CA ALA A 65 -3.42 -14.07 14.58
C ALA A 65 -4.60 -14.12 13.59
N THR A 66 -4.98 -12.96 13.03
CA THR A 66 -6.12 -12.80 12.13
C THR A 66 -5.72 -12.56 10.68
N ARG A 67 -4.46 -12.83 10.31
CA ARG A 67 -3.91 -12.59 8.96
C ARG A 67 -4.78 -13.13 7.83
N ALA A 68 -5.36 -14.32 8.02
CA ALA A 68 -6.24 -14.95 7.03
C ALA A 68 -7.54 -14.15 6.74
N ASN A 69 -7.92 -13.22 7.61
CA ASN A 69 -9.17 -12.45 7.51
C ASN A 69 -8.96 -10.98 7.15
N TRP A 70 -7.73 -10.58 6.81
CA TRP A 70 -7.39 -9.17 6.54
C TRP A 70 -8.20 -8.54 5.42
N VAL A 71 -8.44 -9.29 4.35
CA VAL A 71 -9.18 -8.85 3.17
C VAL A 71 -10.20 -9.90 2.78
N ALA A 72 -11.32 -9.46 2.20
CA ALA A 72 -12.32 -10.32 1.59
C ALA A 72 -12.74 -9.78 0.23
N VAL A 73 -13.13 -10.67 -0.68
CA VAL A 73 -13.72 -10.34 -1.98
C VAL A 73 -15.14 -10.86 -2.01
N ARG A 74 -16.07 -10.06 -2.52
CA ARG A 74 -17.47 -10.47 -2.73
C ARG A 74 -17.91 -10.19 -4.15
N GLU A 75 -18.55 -11.15 -4.78
CA GLU A 75 -19.30 -10.90 -6.01
C GLU A 75 -20.67 -10.33 -5.65
N PHE A 76 -20.95 -9.10 -6.10
CA PHE A 76 -22.21 -8.42 -5.80
C PHE A 76 -22.59 -7.47 -6.93
N ASP A 77 -23.85 -7.53 -7.36
CA ASP A 77 -24.43 -6.68 -8.40
C ASP A 77 -23.59 -6.59 -9.69
N GLY A 78 -23.02 -7.73 -10.12
CA GLY A 78 -22.17 -7.78 -11.31
C GLY A 78 -20.77 -7.17 -11.14
N ASN A 79 -20.30 -7.02 -9.91
CA ASN A 79 -18.98 -6.48 -9.58
C ASN A 79 -18.24 -7.38 -8.58
N ASP A 80 -16.92 -7.21 -8.52
CA ASP A 80 -16.09 -7.64 -7.40
C ASP A 80 -15.97 -6.49 -6.40
N LEU A 81 -16.29 -6.73 -5.13
CA LEU A 81 -16.06 -5.80 -4.03
C LEU A 81 -14.90 -6.29 -3.18
N ILE A 82 -13.84 -5.49 -3.03
CA ILE A 82 -12.73 -5.77 -2.10
C ILE A 82 -13.01 -5.07 -0.77
N TYR A 83 -13.09 -5.82 0.34
CA TYR A 83 -13.35 -5.32 1.68
C TYR A 83 -12.08 -5.29 2.53
N MET A 84 -11.87 -4.15 3.20
CA MET A 84 -10.75 -3.94 4.14
C MET A 84 -11.21 -3.84 5.60
N THR A 85 -12.50 -4.10 5.86
CA THR A 85 -13.20 -3.84 7.13
C THR A 85 -12.53 -4.47 8.35
N HIS A 86 -11.95 -5.67 8.21
CA HIS A 86 -11.25 -6.34 9.32
C HIS A 86 -10.03 -5.54 9.77
N ILE A 87 -9.18 -5.09 8.84
CA ILE A 87 -8.02 -4.22 9.14
C ILE A 87 -8.49 -2.90 9.74
N LEU A 88 -9.53 -2.28 9.15
CA LEU A 88 -10.04 -0.97 9.59
C LEU A 88 -10.55 -0.96 11.05
N SER A 89 -10.91 -2.13 11.58
CA SER A 89 -11.30 -2.32 12.99
C SER A 89 -10.11 -2.27 13.96
N TRP A 90 -8.88 -2.13 13.46
CA TRP A 90 -7.64 -1.97 14.24
C TRP A 90 -6.79 -0.78 13.74
N ARG A 91 -7.37 0.10 12.91
CA ARG A 91 -6.64 1.17 12.23
C ARG A 91 -5.85 2.08 13.17
N CYS A 92 -6.25 2.19 14.44
CA CYS A 92 -5.64 3.13 15.37
C CYS A 92 -4.25 2.77 15.83
N GLY A 93 -3.76 1.55 15.59
CA GLY A 93 -2.34 1.23 15.74
C GLY A 93 -1.57 1.28 14.41
N MET A 94 -2.09 1.97 13.39
CA MET A 94 -1.52 2.03 12.04
C MET A 94 -1.42 3.48 11.57
N VAL A 95 -0.38 3.75 10.79
CA VAL A 95 -0.20 5.04 10.08
C VAL A 95 -0.39 4.90 8.58
N GLY A 96 -0.43 3.67 8.06
CA GLY A 96 -0.68 3.43 6.65
C GLY A 96 -1.21 2.03 6.38
N LEU A 97 -2.01 1.93 5.32
CA LEU A 97 -2.49 0.68 4.76
C LEU A 97 -2.37 0.79 3.25
N ARG A 98 -1.74 -0.21 2.63
CA ARG A 98 -1.49 -0.23 1.20
C ARG A 98 -1.90 -1.57 0.63
N TYR A 99 -2.33 -1.59 -0.62
CA TYR A 99 -2.75 -2.81 -1.29
C TYR A 99 -2.43 -2.78 -2.78
N ALA A 100 -2.28 -3.95 -3.39
CA ALA A 100 -2.20 -4.11 -4.83
C ALA A 100 -3.14 -5.23 -5.28
N ILE A 101 -3.77 -5.04 -6.43
CA ILE A 101 -4.58 -6.06 -7.09
C ILE A 101 -3.75 -6.71 -8.19
N ASN A 102 -3.72 -8.05 -8.19
CA ASN A 102 -2.90 -8.88 -9.08
C ASN A 102 -1.42 -8.50 -8.95
N ASP A 103 -0.75 -8.20 -10.06
CA ASP A 103 0.63 -7.70 -10.08
C ASP A 103 0.68 -6.20 -10.43
N GLY A 104 -0.39 -5.48 -10.07
CA GLY A 104 -0.50 -4.03 -10.22
C GLY A 104 0.37 -3.26 -9.21
N PRO A 105 0.45 -1.93 -9.34
CA PRO A 105 1.18 -1.10 -8.39
C PRO A 105 0.48 -1.09 -7.02
N MET A 106 1.26 -0.92 -5.95
CA MET A 106 0.73 -0.68 -4.61
C MET A 106 0.05 0.69 -4.53
N GLN A 107 -1.17 0.70 -4.00
CA GLN A 107 -2.03 1.86 -3.80
C GLN A 107 -2.28 2.05 -2.30
N ASP A 108 -2.44 3.30 -1.87
CA ASP A 108 -2.77 3.60 -0.48
C ASP A 108 -4.28 3.44 -0.26
N TRP A 109 -4.67 2.78 0.83
CA TRP A 109 -6.03 2.76 1.32
C TRP A 109 -6.23 3.89 2.33
N PRO A 110 -7.27 4.72 2.20
CA PRO A 110 -7.50 5.82 3.14
C PRO A 110 -7.84 5.29 4.53
N LEU A 111 -7.03 5.64 5.52
CA LEU A 111 -7.32 5.40 6.93
C LEU A 111 -8.02 6.62 7.53
N ALA A 112 -9.24 6.43 8.03
CA ALA A 112 -9.91 7.46 8.80
C ALA A 112 -9.19 7.67 10.14
N GLY A 113 -9.26 8.90 10.67
CA GLY A 113 -8.69 9.23 11.98
C GLY A 113 -9.27 8.41 13.14
N CYS A 114 -8.62 8.48 14.29
CA CYS A 114 -9.01 7.77 15.50
C CYS A 114 -9.87 8.62 16.43
N ASP A 115 -10.90 8.00 17.01
CA ASP A 115 -11.80 8.65 17.96
C ASP A 115 -11.32 8.38 19.40
N GLU A 116 -10.11 8.82 19.74
CA GLU A 116 -9.37 8.47 20.98
C GLU A 116 -10.13 8.81 22.28
N ASP A 117 -10.94 9.86 22.23
CA ASP A 117 -11.74 10.36 23.35
C ASP A 117 -12.99 9.50 23.62
N THR A 118 -13.27 8.50 22.79
CA THR A 118 -14.42 7.62 22.93
C THR A 118 -14.07 6.30 23.62
N ALA A 119 -15.11 5.52 23.93
CA ALA A 119 -14.98 4.15 24.41
C ALA A 119 -14.60 3.15 23.29
N GLN A 120 -14.71 3.54 22.03
CA GLN A 120 -14.50 2.68 20.87
C GLN A 120 -13.66 3.42 19.80
N PRO A 121 -12.38 3.73 20.06
CA PRO A 121 -11.57 4.54 19.15
C PRO A 121 -11.41 3.90 17.76
N ASN A 122 -11.45 2.57 17.69
CA ASN A 122 -11.39 1.80 16.45
C ASN A 122 -12.77 1.59 15.78
N ALA A 123 -13.86 2.19 16.27
CA ALA A 123 -15.13 2.16 15.54
C ALA A 123 -14.91 2.74 14.14
N ILE A 124 -15.41 2.05 13.11
CA ILE A 124 -15.26 2.48 11.72
C ILE A 124 -16.24 3.64 11.48
N PRO A 125 -15.77 4.85 11.09
CA PRO A 125 -16.65 5.97 10.78
C PRO A 125 -17.61 5.66 9.64
N GLN A 126 -18.80 6.27 9.66
CA GLN A 126 -19.84 6.03 8.65
C GLN A 126 -19.41 6.41 7.23
N ASP A 127 -18.51 7.38 7.10
CA ASP A 127 -17.97 7.89 5.85
C ASP A 127 -16.64 7.24 5.44
N ALA A 128 -16.12 6.28 6.21
CA ALA A 128 -14.91 5.57 5.86
C ALA A 128 -15.11 4.67 4.64
N THR A 129 -14.12 4.64 3.75
CA THR A 129 -14.06 3.69 2.64
C THR A 129 -13.82 2.29 3.21
N ILE A 130 -14.85 1.44 3.16
CA ILE A 130 -14.79 0.05 3.65
C ILE A 130 -14.65 -0.99 2.55
N TYR A 131 -14.99 -0.62 1.31
CA TYR A 131 -14.77 -1.43 0.12
C TYR A 131 -14.50 -0.56 -1.11
N GLU A 132 -13.87 -1.16 -2.11
CA GLU A 132 -13.77 -0.63 -3.47
C GLU A 132 -14.44 -1.58 -4.48
N VAL A 133 -14.87 -1.04 -5.61
CA VAL A 133 -15.61 -1.75 -6.66
C VAL A 133 -14.71 -1.99 -7.86
N HIS A 134 -14.66 -3.24 -8.33
CA HIS A 134 -13.91 -3.65 -9.50
C HIS A 134 -14.80 -4.47 -10.46
N PRO A 135 -14.45 -4.57 -11.75
CA PRO A 135 -15.18 -5.43 -12.68
C PRO A 135 -15.25 -6.87 -12.17
N LEU A 136 -16.39 -7.54 -12.37
CA LEU A 136 -16.59 -8.94 -11.96
C LEU A 136 -15.47 -9.84 -12.48
N GLY A 137 -14.89 -10.64 -11.58
CA GLY A 137 -13.82 -11.60 -11.88
C GLY A 137 -12.45 -10.97 -12.19
N SER A 138 -12.27 -9.66 -11.99
CA SER A 138 -11.00 -8.99 -12.27
C SER A 138 -9.94 -9.17 -11.19
N ILE A 139 -10.36 -9.50 -9.95
CA ILE A 139 -9.45 -9.71 -8.82
C ILE A 139 -9.03 -11.17 -8.76
N ALA A 140 -7.78 -11.47 -9.13
CA ALA A 140 -7.19 -12.82 -9.02
C ALA A 140 -6.32 -12.98 -7.77
N ALA A 141 -5.62 -11.93 -7.35
CA ALA A 141 -4.86 -11.88 -6.10
C ALA A 141 -4.91 -10.48 -5.48
N VAL A 142 -4.69 -10.40 -4.17
CA VAL A 142 -4.53 -9.15 -3.44
C VAL A 142 -3.28 -9.22 -2.58
N GLU A 143 -2.39 -8.25 -2.70
CA GLU A 143 -1.30 -8.01 -1.76
C GLU A 143 -1.67 -6.85 -0.84
N VAL A 144 -1.37 -6.98 0.46
CA VAL A 144 -1.64 -5.97 1.48
C VAL A 144 -0.36 -5.71 2.27
N GLU A 145 -0.06 -4.44 2.51
CA GLU A 145 0.98 -3.97 3.43
C GLU A 145 0.34 -3.10 4.51
N ILE A 146 0.50 -3.50 5.77
CA ILE A 146 0.14 -2.71 6.95
C ILE A 146 1.40 -1.99 7.42
N ILE A 147 1.28 -0.68 7.64
CA ILE A 147 2.34 0.16 8.23
C ILE A 147 1.84 0.59 9.61
N TYR A 148 2.41 -0.04 10.62
CA TYR A 148 2.07 0.22 12.01
C TYR A 148 2.57 1.60 12.46
N ASP A 149 1.96 2.14 13.51
CA ASP A 149 2.33 3.45 14.08
C ASP A 149 3.76 3.50 14.66
N ASP A 150 4.41 2.36 14.90
CA ASP A 150 5.85 2.25 15.20
C ASP A 150 6.75 2.12 13.95
N LEU A 151 6.18 2.32 12.75
CA LEU A 151 6.78 2.18 11.41
C LEU A 151 7.23 0.77 11.01
N SER A 152 7.02 -0.24 11.85
CA SER A 152 7.16 -1.61 11.40
C SER A 152 6.07 -1.97 10.38
N ARG A 153 6.31 -3.04 9.63
CA ARG A 153 5.48 -3.42 8.49
C ARG A 153 5.20 -4.90 8.51
N ASP A 154 3.97 -5.25 8.16
CA ASP A 154 3.61 -6.61 7.81
C ASP A 154 2.99 -6.64 6.41
N THR A 155 3.34 -7.68 5.65
CA THR A 155 2.80 -7.91 4.30
C THR A 155 2.13 -9.28 4.24
N ALA A 156 1.08 -9.39 3.43
CA ALA A 156 0.47 -10.67 3.07
C ALA A 156 -0.10 -10.63 1.65
N ARG A 157 0.01 -11.75 0.94
CA ARG A 157 -0.60 -11.95 -0.38
C ARG A 157 -1.64 -13.05 -0.30
N PHE A 158 -2.78 -12.82 -0.94
CA PHE A 158 -3.96 -13.68 -0.91
C PHE A 158 -4.40 -13.98 -2.33
N ASP A 159 -4.60 -15.27 -2.65
CA ASP A 159 -5.26 -15.67 -3.88
C ASP A 159 -6.78 -15.48 -3.73
N ARG A 160 -7.49 -15.12 -4.81
CA ARG A 160 -8.95 -14.91 -4.80
C ARG A 160 -9.68 -16.02 -4.06
N LYS A 161 -9.33 -17.28 -4.32
CA LYS A 161 -10.00 -18.46 -3.74
C LYS A 161 -9.95 -18.52 -2.21
N SER A 162 -8.92 -17.92 -1.57
CA SER A 162 -8.81 -17.92 -0.11
C SER A 162 -9.60 -16.79 0.56
N ILE A 163 -10.01 -15.77 -0.21
CA ILE A 163 -10.65 -14.56 0.32
C ILE A 163 -12.03 -14.28 -0.31
N LEU A 164 -12.46 -15.09 -1.28
CA LEU A 164 -13.80 -15.00 -1.86
C LEU A 164 -14.83 -15.43 -0.81
N MET A 165 -15.77 -14.54 -0.52
CA MET A 165 -16.89 -14.82 0.38
C MET A 165 -17.77 -15.95 -0.18
N PRO A 166 -18.30 -16.84 0.68
CA PRO A 166 -19.19 -17.93 0.26
C PRO A 166 -20.49 -17.47 -0.42
#